data_AF-A0A352RXN3-F1
#
_entry.id   AF-A0A352RXN3-F1
#
_cell.length_a   1.000
_cell.length_b   1.000
_cell.length_c   1.000
_cell.angle_alpha   90.00
_cell.angle_beta   90.00
_cell.angle_gamma   90.00
#
_symmetry.space_group_name_H-M   'P 1'
#
loop_
_entity.id
_entity.type
_entity.pdbx_description
1 polymer ?
#
loop_
_entity_poly.entity_id
_entity_poly.type
_entity_poly.pdbx_seq_one_letter_code
_entity_poly.pdbx_strand_id
1 'polypeptide(L)'
;MSSENTQRPATEAVALGALVLSRDGGRVAAVGVCADSNIADAAEQAWAQSADRETGRRLFPVETGLHRYIGLCQEDDQHRLILLHRADASTALFDFLGSVPFAGAILDHFLTSPYEAIVVADHAGQVRYVSPVHEKFLGLNTGEGIGRPAASVIPNSRLPQVAASGKAEIGQLQRMNGVTRVVNRIPIREAGEVVGAIGQIMFKGPEAIARMHEELSELRSQVVRYRRE
;
A
#
# COMPACT_ATOMS: atom_id res chain seq x y z
N MET A 1 -13.02 -41.01 -32.49
CA MET A 1 -13.94 -40.56 -31.42
C MET A 1 -13.08 -39.90 -30.36
N SER A 2 -12.41 -38.82 -30.73
CA SER A 2 -12.88 -37.43 -30.62
C SER A 2 -12.74 -36.94 -29.19
N SER A 3 -11.52 -36.50 -28.91
CA SER A 3 -11.11 -35.73 -27.75
C SER A 3 -11.82 -34.38 -27.79
N GLU A 4 -12.76 -34.13 -26.87
CA GLU A 4 -13.31 -32.79 -26.67
C GLU A 4 -12.32 -31.97 -25.83
N ASN A 5 -11.43 -31.32 -26.57
CA ASN A 5 -10.68 -30.15 -26.15
C ASN A 5 -11.69 -29.04 -25.80
N THR A 6 -11.98 -28.86 -24.51
CA THR A 6 -12.78 -27.72 -24.06
C THR A 6 -11.90 -26.47 -24.16
N GLN A 7 -12.02 -25.82 -25.31
CA GLN A 7 -11.43 -24.53 -25.64
C GLN A 7 -11.84 -23.51 -24.56
N ARG A 8 -10.89 -23.06 -23.72
CA ARG A 8 -11.06 -21.85 -22.89
C ARG A 8 -11.39 -20.66 -23.80
N PRO A 9 -12.37 -19.80 -23.46
CA PRO A 9 -12.61 -18.58 -24.24
C PRO A 9 -11.43 -17.62 -24.06
N ALA A 10 -10.79 -17.26 -25.17
CA ALA A 10 -9.56 -16.48 -25.24
C ALA A 10 -9.81 -14.96 -25.29
N THR A 11 -10.55 -14.39 -24.33
CA THR A 11 -10.83 -12.94 -24.33
C THR A 11 -10.88 -12.33 -22.92
N GLU A 12 -9.88 -12.63 -22.09
CA GLU A 12 -9.69 -12.02 -20.77
C GLU A 12 -8.29 -11.38 -20.59
N ALA A 13 -7.44 -11.39 -21.62
CA ALA A 13 -6.00 -11.50 -21.41
C ALA A 13 -5.17 -10.20 -21.39
N VAL A 14 -5.75 -9.01 -21.53
CA VAL A 14 -4.94 -7.77 -21.51
C VAL A 14 -5.53 -6.76 -20.52
N ALA A 15 -5.07 -6.86 -19.27
CA ALA A 15 -5.33 -5.91 -18.21
C ALA A 15 -4.26 -4.81 -18.12
N LEU A 16 -3.24 -4.80 -19.01
CA LEU A 16 -2.13 -3.86 -18.96
C LEU A 16 -2.03 -3.07 -20.27
N GLY A 17 -1.66 -1.80 -20.18
CA GLY A 17 -1.38 -0.94 -21.32
C GLY A 17 -0.19 -0.05 -21.03
N ALA A 18 0.48 0.40 -22.07
CA ALA A 18 1.53 1.41 -21.94
C ALA A 18 1.39 2.42 -23.07
N LEU A 19 1.58 3.69 -22.73
CA LEU A 19 1.55 4.81 -23.64
C LEU A 19 2.85 5.59 -23.48
N VAL A 20 3.58 5.75 -24.57
CA VAL A 20 4.81 6.54 -24.64
C VAL A 20 4.50 7.80 -25.44
N LEU A 21 4.69 8.95 -24.82
CA LEU A 21 4.46 10.26 -25.37
C LEU A 21 5.82 10.99 -25.47
N SER A 22 6.03 11.70 -26.57
CA SER A 22 7.06 12.74 -26.65
C SER A 22 6.63 13.89 -25.74
N ARG A 23 7.60 14.65 -25.22
CA ARG A 23 7.34 15.88 -24.46
C ARG A 23 6.53 16.91 -25.25
N ASP A 24 6.61 16.84 -26.58
CA ASP A 24 5.89 17.69 -27.53
C ASP A 24 4.39 17.32 -27.64
N GLY A 25 3.95 16.29 -26.92
CA GLY A 25 2.57 15.77 -26.94
C GLY A 25 2.30 14.72 -28.01
N GLY A 26 3.30 14.34 -28.81
CA GLY A 26 3.17 13.30 -29.83
C GLY A 26 3.14 11.90 -29.25
N ARG A 27 2.20 11.05 -29.66
CA ARG A 27 2.21 9.61 -29.32
C ARG A 27 3.32 8.89 -30.06
N VAL A 28 4.31 8.40 -29.33
CA VAL A 28 5.43 7.62 -29.85
C VAL A 28 5.04 6.14 -29.96
N ALA A 29 4.39 5.60 -28.93
CA ALA A 29 3.92 4.22 -28.93
C ALA A 29 2.72 4.03 -28.01
N ALA A 30 1.82 3.14 -28.39
CA ALA A 30 0.70 2.71 -27.55
C ALA A 30 0.54 1.19 -27.68
N VAL A 31 0.53 0.49 -26.54
CA VAL A 31 0.48 -0.98 -26.49
C VAL A 31 -0.51 -1.46 -25.44
N GLY A 32 -0.99 -2.69 -25.60
CA GLY A 32 -1.98 -3.29 -24.71
C GLY A 32 -3.31 -2.55 -24.76
N VAL A 33 -3.93 -2.26 -23.61
CA VAL A 33 -5.20 -1.52 -23.57
C VAL A 33 -5.08 -0.09 -24.10
N CYS A 34 -3.87 0.50 -24.11
CA CYS A 34 -3.64 1.82 -24.68
C CYS A 34 -3.66 1.84 -26.21
N ALA A 35 -3.70 0.67 -26.88
CA ALA A 35 -3.89 0.62 -28.33
C ALA A 35 -5.28 1.12 -28.77
N ASP A 36 -6.27 1.08 -27.86
CA ASP A 36 -7.55 1.76 -28.05
C ASP A 36 -7.38 3.27 -27.85
N SER A 37 -7.71 4.05 -28.87
CA SER A 37 -7.58 5.52 -28.85
C SER A 37 -8.41 6.15 -27.73
N ASN A 38 -9.58 5.61 -27.40
CA ASN A 38 -10.41 6.16 -26.33
C ASN A 38 -9.74 6.01 -24.96
N ILE A 39 -9.07 4.87 -24.74
CA ILE A 39 -8.35 4.58 -23.49
C ILE A 39 -7.09 5.44 -23.40
N ALA A 40 -6.34 5.57 -24.50
CA ALA A 40 -5.17 6.45 -24.56
C ALA A 40 -5.54 7.93 -24.34
N ASP A 41 -6.61 8.41 -24.98
CA ASP A 41 -7.13 9.77 -24.82
C ASP A 41 -7.55 10.02 -23.37
N ALA A 42 -8.28 9.09 -22.75
CA ALA A 42 -8.70 9.19 -21.36
C ALA A 42 -7.51 9.23 -20.39
N ALA A 43 -6.47 8.42 -20.63
CA ALA A 43 -5.27 8.40 -19.80
C ALA A 43 -4.48 9.71 -19.88
N GLU A 44 -4.34 10.28 -21.09
CA GLU A 44 -3.71 11.59 -21.28
C GLU A 44 -4.46 12.72 -20.61
N GLN A 45 -5.79 12.73 -20.74
CA GLN A 45 -6.66 13.74 -20.11
C GLN A 45 -6.60 13.64 -18.59
N ALA A 46 -6.71 12.43 -18.04
CA ALA A 46 -6.61 12.19 -16.60
C ALA A 46 -5.25 12.64 -16.04
N TRP A 47 -4.15 12.35 -16.74
CA TRP A 47 -2.84 12.86 -16.39
C TRP A 47 -2.75 14.40 -16.51
N ALA A 48 -3.36 14.98 -17.54
CA ALA A 48 -3.33 16.42 -17.75
C ALA A 48 -4.09 17.22 -16.69
N GLN A 49 -5.14 16.63 -16.12
CA GLN A 49 -5.95 17.21 -15.06
C GLN A 49 -5.39 16.91 -13.66
N SER A 50 -4.43 15.99 -13.54
CA SER A 50 -3.76 15.70 -12.27
C SER A 50 -2.94 16.92 -11.81
N ALA A 51 -3.27 17.43 -10.62
CA ALA A 51 -2.61 18.58 -9.99
C ALA A 51 -1.14 18.34 -9.60
N ASP A 52 -0.60 17.16 -9.89
CA ASP A 52 0.64 16.63 -9.31
C ASP A 52 1.86 16.62 -10.25
N ARG A 53 1.79 17.33 -11.39
CA ARG A 53 2.91 17.47 -12.33
C ARG A 53 4.19 18.04 -11.68
N GLU A 54 4.05 18.87 -10.65
CA GLU A 54 5.18 19.52 -9.97
C GLU A 54 5.77 18.70 -8.82
N THR A 55 5.04 17.70 -8.31
CA THR A 55 5.42 16.98 -7.07
C THR A 55 6.07 15.61 -7.32
N GLY A 56 6.28 15.22 -8.58
CA GLY A 56 6.96 13.97 -8.95
C GLY A 56 6.15 12.69 -8.69
N ARG A 57 4.83 12.81 -8.48
CA ARG A 57 3.94 11.67 -8.23
C ARG A 57 3.60 10.93 -9.53
N ARG A 58 3.38 9.62 -9.35
CA ARG A 58 3.27 8.66 -10.45
C ARG A 58 1.90 8.03 -10.60
N LEU A 59 1.00 8.00 -9.62
CA LEU A 59 -0.27 7.24 -9.72
C LEU A 59 -1.50 8.13 -9.88
N PHE A 60 -2.41 7.77 -10.79
CA PHE A 60 -3.69 8.47 -11.04
C PHE A 60 -4.76 7.50 -11.57
N PRO A 61 -6.05 7.72 -11.28
CA PRO A 61 -7.11 6.88 -11.84
C PRO A 61 -7.43 7.30 -13.28
N VAL A 62 -7.84 6.34 -14.10
CA VAL A 62 -8.34 6.57 -15.46
C VAL A 62 -9.65 5.82 -15.63
N GLU A 63 -10.70 6.52 -16.05
CA GLU A 63 -12.03 5.95 -16.24
C GLU A 63 -12.42 6.00 -17.72
N THR A 64 -12.82 4.86 -18.28
CA THR A 64 -13.23 4.74 -19.68
C THR A 64 -14.47 3.85 -19.76
N GLY A 65 -15.64 4.45 -20.03
CA GLY A 65 -16.91 3.73 -20.07
C GLY A 65 -17.20 2.95 -18.76
N LEU A 66 -17.19 1.61 -18.84
CA LEU A 66 -17.40 0.70 -17.70
C LEU A 66 -16.10 0.19 -17.06
N HIS A 67 -14.94 0.58 -17.59
CA HIS A 67 -13.63 0.11 -17.13
C HIS A 67 -12.90 1.19 -16.34
N ARG A 68 -12.27 0.78 -15.24
CA ARG A 68 -11.40 1.61 -14.41
C ARG A 68 -9.97 1.10 -14.53
N TYR A 69 -9.02 2.02 -14.60
CA TYR A 69 -7.59 1.73 -14.70
C TYR A 69 -6.79 2.56 -13.69
N ILE A 70 -5.64 2.04 -13.28
CA ILE A 70 -4.59 2.75 -12.58
C ILE A 70 -3.56 3.18 -13.61
N GLY A 71 -3.37 4.48 -13.76
CA GLY A 71 -2.26 5.07 -14.49
C GLY A 71 -1.04 5.24 -13.58
N LEU A 72 0.11 4.74 -14.03
CA LEU A 72 1.43 5.08 -13.50
C LEU A 72 2.16 5.94 -14.54
N CYS A 73 2.41 7.23 -14.25
CA CYS A 73 3.20 8.13 -15.08
C CYS A 73 4.65 8.19 -14.60
N GLN A 74 5.58 8.13 -15.56
CA GLN A 74 6.98 8.49 -15.38
C GLN A 74 7.40 9.38 -16.54
N GLU A 75 8.17 10.43 -16.28
CA GLU A 75 8.70 11.30 -17.32
C GLU A 75 10.19 11.59 -17.10
N ASP A 76 10.90 11.78 -18.22
CA ASP A 76 12.26 12.28 -18.29
C ASP A 76 12.31 13.52 -19.21
N ASP A 77 13.51 13.96 -19.57
CA ASP A 77 13.70 15.16 -20.39
C ASP A 77 13.12 15.05 -21.82
N GLN A 78 12.89 13.82 -22.31
CA GLN A 78 12.50 13.55 -23.70
C GLN A 78 11.14 12.83 -23.83
N HIS A 79 10.77 11.99 -22.86
CA HIS A 79 9.64 11.09 -22.96
C HIS A 79 8.79 11.09 -21.69
N ARG A 80 7.51 10.80 -21.88
CA ARG A 80 6.56 10.47 -20.82
C ARG A 80 6.00 9.07 -21.09
N LEU A 81 6.10 8.21 -20.09
CA LEU A 81 5.53 6.86 -20.07
C LEU A 81 4.33 6.83 -19.12
N ILE A 82 3.18 6.40 -19.61
CA ILE A 82 1.99 6.10 -18.81
C ILE A 82 1.73 4.60 -18.90
N LEU A 83 1.79 3.89 -17.79
CA LEU A 83 1.37 2.49 -17.70
C LEU A 83 -0.06 2.44 -17.16
N LEU A 84 -0.96 1.74 -17.84
CA LEU A 84 -2.31 1.49 -17.36
C LEU A 84 -2.43 0.05 -16.87
N HIS A 85 -3.00 -0.14 -15.70
CA HIS A 85 -3.43 -1.45 -15.20
C HIS A 85 -4.95 -1.41 -14.95
N ARG A 86 -5.69 -2.29 -15.63
CA ARG A 86 -7.13 -2.49 -15.42
C ARG A 86 -7.36 -2.93 -13.98
N ALA A 87 -8.29 -2.25 -13.34
CA ALA A 87 -8.70 -2.52 -11.99
C ALA A 87 -9.93 -3.44 -11.99
N ASP A 88 -9.76 -4.67 -11.50
CA ASP A 88 -10.88 -5.56 -11.27
C ASP A 88 -11.53 -5.20 -9.91
N ALA A 89 -12.85 -5.39 -9.80
CA ALA A 89 -13.72 -4.62 -8.90
C ALA A 89 -13.34 -4.63 -7.40
N SER A 90 -12.80 -3.51 -6.91
CA SER A 90 -13.19 -2.90 -5.62
C SER A 90 -12.96 -1.38 -5.65
N THR A 91 -13.97 -0.64 -5.20
CA THR A 91 -14.23 0.78 -5.51
C THR A 91 -13.40 1.75 -4.66
N ALA A 92 -13.05 1.38 -3.41
CA ALA A 92 -12.54 2.34 -2.43
C ALA A 92 -11.16 2.91 -2.73
N LEU A 93 -10.21 2.11 -3.23
CA LEU A 93 -8.88 2.62 -3.61
C LEU A 93 -8.99 3.58 -4.79
N PHE A 94 -9.84 3.29 -5.77
CA PHE A 94 -10.04 4.14 -6.94
C PHE A 94 -10.81 5.41 -6.61
N ASP A 95 -11.88 5.28 -5.83
CA ASP A 95 -12.63 6.42 -5.33
C ASP A 95 -11.69 7.33 -4.53
N PHE A 96 -10.82 6.77 -3.69
CA PHE A 96 -9.81 7.54 -2.96
C PHE A 96 -8.79 8.23 -3.89
N LEU A 97 -8.21 7.50 -4.85
CA LEU A 97 -7.26 8.06 -5.83
C LEU A 97 -7.89 9.16 -6.71
N GLY A 98 -9.19 9.07 -7.00
CA GLY A 98 -9.92 10.01 -7.86
C GLY A 98 -10.54 11.18 -7.12
N SER A 99 -11.02 10.97 -5.90
CA SER A 99 -11.68 12.00 -5.10
C SER A 99 -10.70 12.84 -4.29
N VAL A 100 -9.51 12.31 -3.98
CA VAL A 100 -8.50 12.99 -3.16
C VAL A 100 -7.31 13.40 -4.03
N PRO A 101 -7.17 14.70 -4.37
CA PRO A 101 -6.09 15.19 -5.22
C PRO A 101 -4.68 14.88 -4.70
N PHE A 102 -4.55 14.55 -3.41
CA PHE A 102 -3.30 14.21 -2.75
C PHE A 102 -3.24 12.80 -2.18
N ALA A 103 -4.05 11.87 -2.72
CA ALA A 103 -4.06 10.46 -2.34
C ALA A 103 -2.66 9.83 -2.34
N GLY A 104 -1.84 10.13 -3.36
CA GLY A 104 -0.47 9.63 -3.45
C GLY A 104 0.41 10.01 -2.26
N ALA A 105 0.33 11.24 -1.75
CA ALA A 105 1.09 11.63 -0.55
C ALA A 105 0.53 11.01 0.72
N ILE A 106 -0.77 10.74 0.79
CA ILE A 106 -1.35 10.01 1.93
C ILE A 106 -0.83 8.57 1.94
N LEU A 107 -0.80 7.90 0.77
CA LEU A 107 -0.25 6.56 0.65
C LEU A 107 1.23 6.54 1.00
N ASP A 108 2.02 7.50 0.50
CA ASP A 108 3.43 7.63 0.86
C ASP A 108 3.58 7.87 2.36
N HIS A 109 2.76 8.74 2.96
CA HIS A 109 2.78 8.99 4.40
C HIS A 109 2.52 7.73 5.23
N PHE A 110 1.58 6.87 4.84
CA PHE A 110 1.36 5.60 5.53
C PHE A 110 2.60 4.68 5.48
N LEU A 111 3.35 4.73 4.38
CA LEU A 111 4.55 3.92 4.20
C LEU A 111 5.81 4.52 4.86
N THR A 112 5.89 5.85 4.94
CA THR A 112 7.10 6.57 5.37
C THR A 112 6.96 7.31 6.70
N SER A 113 5.79 7.20 7.36
CA SER A 113 5.52 7.84 8.65
C SER A 113 6.65 7.60 9.67
N PRO A 114 7.14 8.64 10.36
CA PRO A 114 8.14 8.46 11.42
C PRO A 114 7.55 7.92 12.73
N TYR A 115 6.22 7.87 12.82
CA TYR A 115 5.49 7.44 14.02
C TYR A 115 4.98 6.02 13.92
N GLU A 116 4.68 5.55 12.71
CA GLU A 116 4.19 4.22 12.41
C GLU A 116 5.22 3.44 11.61
N ALA A 117 5.43 2.18 11.97
CA ALA A 117 6.30 1.29 11.22
C ALA A 117 5.46 0.20 10.56
N ILE A 118 5.72 -0.06 9.28
CA ILE A 118 4.99 -1.05 8.48
C ILE A 118 5.97 -2.10 7.96
N VAL A 119 5.54 -3.35 8.01
CA VAL A 119 6.20 -4.49 7.36
C VAL A 119 5.17 -5.25 6.57
N VAL A 120 5.51 -5.68 5.36
CA VAL A 120 4.68 -6.57 4.55
C VAL A 120 5.40 -7.89 4.38
N ALA A 121 4.70 -8.98 4.61
CA ALA A 121 5.13 -10.32 4.25
C ALA A 121 4.13 -10.97 3.28
N ASP A 122 4.61 -11.76 2.35
CA ASP A 122 3.74 -12.54 1.47
C ASP A 122 3.17 -13.80 2.16
N HIS A 123 2.35 -14.57 1.45
CA HIS A 123 1.76 -15.82 1.95
C HIS A 123 2.81 -16.86 2.41
N ALA A 124 4.03 -16.83 1.86
CA ALA A 124 5.13 -17.69 2.25
C ALA A 124 5.90 -17.17 3.47
N GLY A 125 5.48 -16.04 4.05
CA GLY A 125 6.12 -15.40 5.20
C GLY A 125 7.44 -14.71 4.86
N GLN A 126 7.71 -14.44 3.58
CA GLN A 126 8.89 -13.68 3.16
C GLN A 126 8.57 -12.19 3.19
N VAL A 127 9.52 -11.39 3.69
CA VAL A 127 9.39 -9.93 3.70
C VAL A 127 9.38 -9.41 2.26
N ARG A 128 8.43 -8.51 1.99
CA ARG A 128 8.27 -7.79 0.71
C ARG A 128 8.45 -6.29 0.86
N TYR A 129 8.26 -5.76 2.05
CA TYR A 129 8.46 -4.35 2.36
C TYR A 129 8.76 -4.16 3.85
N VAL A 130 9.63 -3.19 4.15
CA VAL A 130 9.90 -2.70 5.50
C VAL A 130 9.97 -1.18 5.40
N SER A 131 9.22 -0.46 6.24
CA SER A 131 9.26 0.99 6.20
C SER A 131 10.64 1.53 6.61
N PRO A 132 11.10 2.66 6.06
CA PRO A 132 12.44 3.18 6.36
C PRO A 132 12.71 3.43 7.85
N VAL A 133 11.69 3.83 8.61
CA VAL A 133 11.81 4.00 10.07
C VAL A 133 12.03 2.65 10.77
N HIS A 134 11.46 1.57 10.23
CA HIS A 134 11.59 0.24 10.81
C HIS A 134 12.90 -0.43 10.41
N GLU A 135 13.40 -0.22 9.18
CA GLU A 135 14.74 -0.64 8.77
C GLU A 135 15.80 -0.05 9.72
N LYS A 136 15.73 1.26 9.97
CA LYS A 136 16.61 1.95 10.93
C LYS A 136 16.51 1.37 12.35
N PHE A 137 15.30 1.09 12.83
CA PHE A 137 15.09 0.50 14.14
C PHE A 137 15.67 -0.93 14.26
N LEU A 138 15.60 -1.71 13.18
CA LEU A 138 16.14 -3.06 13.10
C LEU A 138 17.65 -3.08 12.78
N GLY A 139 18.25 -1.93 12.46
CA GLY A 139 19.66 -1.83 12.07
C GLY A 139 19.93 -2.36 10.66
N LEU A 140 18.94 -2.32 9.77
CA LEU A 140 19.02 -2.80 8.39
C LEU A 140 19.35 -1.66 7.44
N ASN A 141 20.08 -1.98 6.37
CA ASN A 141 20.19 -1.10 5.21
C ASN A 141 18.88 -1.14 4.38
N THR A 142 18.67 -0.12 3.55
CA THR A 142 17.48 -0.06 2.68
C THR A 142 17.35 -1.31 1.82
N GLY A 143 16.22 -2.01 1.95
CA GLY A 143 15.89 -3.22 1.22
C GLY A 143 16.56 -4.50 1.72
N GLU A 144 17.44 -4.44 2.73
CA GLU A 144 18.21 -5.61 3.20
C GLU A 144 17.33 -6.75 3.74
N GLY A 145 16.14 -6.39 4.26
CA GLY A 145 15.16 -7.35 4.76
C GLY A 145 14.37 -8.07 3.66
N ILE A 146 14.31 -7.53 2.44
CA ILE A 146 13.42 -8.03 1.38
C ILE A 146 13.86 -9.42 0.91
N GLY A 147 12.89 -10.32 0.73
CA GLY A 147 13.11 -11.71 0.31
C GLY A 147 13.48 -12.66 1.44
N ARG A 148 13.85 -12.15 2.62
CA ARG A 148 14.20 -12.98 3.77
C ARG A 148 12.95 -13.42 4.54
N PRO A 149 12.99 -14.58 5.24
CA PRO A 149 11.89 -14.98 6.13
C PRO A 149 11.66 -13.91 7.21
N ALA A 150 10.40 -13.50 7.43
CA ALA A 150 10.07 -12.45 8.39
C ALA A 150 10.57 -12.75 9.81
N ALA A 151 10.60 -14.02 10.22
CA ALA A 151 11.14 -14.45 11.51
C ALA A 151 12.67 -14.27 11.65
N SER A 152 13.41 -14.17 10.53
CA SER A 152 14.86 -13.91 10.52
C SER A 152 15.21 -12.42 10.53
N VAL A 153 14.29 -11.57 10.09
CA VAL A 153 14.46 -10.11 10.00
C VAL A 153 13.93 -9.45 11.27
N ILE A 154 12.80 -9.94 11.79
CA ILE A 154 12.08 -9.35 12.92
C ILE A 154 12.01 -10.40 14.04
N PRO A 155 12.64 -10.16 15.20
CA PRO A 155 12.61 -11.08 16.32
C PRO A 155 11.18 -11.41 16.74
N ASN A 156 10.89 -12.71 16.87
CA ASN A 156 9.59 -13.24 17.27
C ASN A 156 8.43 -12.79 16.36
N SER A 157 8.70 -12.55 15.07
CA SER A 157 7.66 -12.19 14.11
C SER A 157 6.61 -13.27 14.00
N ARG A 158 5.34 -12.87 14.04
CA ARG A 158 4.20 -13.77 13.76
C ARG A 158 3.51 -13.49 12.43
N LEU A 159 4.14 -12.69 11.56
CA LEU A 159 3.61 -12.42 10.21
C LEU A 159 3.37 -13.70 9.40
N PRO A 160 4.27 -14.71 9.41
CA PRO A 160 4.01 -15.96 8.70
C PRO A 160 2.76 -16.69 9.22
N GLN A 161 2.52 -16.69 10.54
CA GLN A 161 1.36 -17.34 11.16
C GLN A 161 0.07 -16.60 10.82
N VAL A 162 0.09 -15.27 10.78
CA VAL A 162 -1.08 -14.46 10.38
C VAL A 162 -1.38 -14.65 8.90
N ALA A 163 -0.36 -14.67 8.03
CA ALA A 163 -0.53 -14.94 6.60
C ALA A 163 -1.08 -16.36 6.36
N ALA A 164 -0.56 -17.37 7.07
CA ALA A 164 -1.01 -18.76 6.92
C ALA A 164 -2.41 -19.01 7.50
N SER A 165 -2.74 -18.41 8.66
CA SER A 165 -4.01 -18.65 9.35
C SER A 165 -5.15 -17.75 8.85
N GLY A 166 -4.84 -16.61 8.22
CA GLY A 166 -5.82 -15.60 7.86
C GLY A 166 -6.54 -14.97 9.04
N LYS A 167 -5.99 -15.09 10.26
CA LYS A 167 -6.53 -14.50 11.50
C LYS A 167 -5.70 -13.31 11.94
N ALA A 168 -6.36 -12.16 12.10
CA ALA A 168 -5.70 -10.94 12.56
C ALA A 168 -5.28 -11.03 14.04
N GLU A 169 -4.15 -10.41 14.36
CA GLU A 169 -3.67 -10.21 15.73
C GLU A 169 -3.61 -8.71 16.01
N ILE A 170 -4.49 -8.21 16.88
CA ILE A 170 -4.65 -6.77 17.15
C ILE A 170 -4.12 -6.46 18.55
N GLY A 171 -3.42 -5.33 18.69
CA GLY A 171 -2.95 -4.78 19.97
C GLY A 171 -1.95 -5.67 20.72
N GLN A 172 -1.19 -6.51 20.02
CA GLN A 172 -0.29 -7.46 20.66
C GLN A 172 0.98 -6.77 21.16
N LEU A 173 1.49 -7.20 22.32
CA LEU A 173 2.80 -6.77 22.81
C LEU A 173 3.89 -7.57 22.11
N GLN A 174 4.85 -6.87 21.50
CA GLN A 174 6.04 -7.47 20.91
C GLN A 174 7.29 -6.81 21.47
N ARG A 175 8.21 -7.62 21.98
CA ARG A 175 9.52 -7.16 22.48
C ARG A 175 10.57 -7.35 21.41
N MET A 176 11.24 -6.25 21.02
CA MET A 176 12.30 -6.22 20.01
C MET A 176 13.38 -5.23 20.46
N ASN A 177 14.65 -5.61 20.35
CA ASN A 177 15.81 -4.75 20.71
C ASN A 177 15.67 -4.12 22.12
N GLY A 178 15.20 -4.89 23.10
CA GLY A 178 15.03 -4.44 24.48
C GLY A 178 13.79 -3.57 24.73
N VAL A 179 13.04 -3.20 23.69
CA VAL A 179 11.87 -2.31 23.79
C VAL A 179 10.58 -3.07 23.49
N THR A 180 9.53 -2.78 24.25
CA THR A 180 8.19 -3.32 24.00
C THR A 180 7.41 -2.39 23.08
N ARG A 181 6.71 -2.95 22.09
CA ARG A 181 5.85 -2.24 21.15
C ARG A 181 4.47 -2.89 21.10
N VAL A 182 3.45 -2.08 20.82
CA VAL A 182 2.10 -2.57 20.49
C VAL A 182 2.03 -2.72 18.98
N VAL A 183 1.66 -3.92 18.52
CA VAL A 183 1.63 -4.26 17.10
C VAL A 183 0.27 -4.82 16.68
N ASN A 184 -0.13 -4.45 15.47
CA ASN A 184 -1.20 -5.12 14.74
C ASN A 184 -0.57 -5.97 13.64
N ARG A 185 -1.16 -7.13 13.37
CA ARG A 185 -0.81 -8.00 12.25
C ARG A 185 -2.10 -8.41 11.56
N ILE A 186 -2.27 -7.99 10.33
CA ILE A 186 -3.54 -8.11 9.62
C ILE A 186 -3.29 -8.89 8.33
N PRO A 187 -4.04 -9.98 8.07
CA PRO A 187 -3.94 -10.69 6.81
C PRO A 187 -4.52 -9.83 5.68
N ILE A 188 -3.85 -9.81 4.54
CA ILE A 188 -4.30 -9.12 3.34
C ILE A 188 -4.95 -10.15 2.42
N ARG A 189 -6.16 -9.84 1.95
CA ARG A 189 -6.95 -10.72 1.10
C ARG A 189 -7.15 -10.11 -0.28
N GLU A 190 -7.01 -10.93 -1.30
CA GLU A 190 -7.33 -10.60 -2.70
C GLU A 190 -8.17 -11.74 -3.27
N ALA A 191 -9.28 -11.41 -3.92
CA ALA A 191 -10.24 -12.40 -4.44
C ALA A 191 -10.67 -13.49 -3.42
N GLY A 192 -10.72 -13.14 -2.13
CA GLY A 192 -11.09 -14.05 -1.02
C GLY A 192 -9.91 -14.80 -0.39
N GLU A 193 -8.78 -14.90 -1.08
CA GLU A 193 -7.58 -15.63 -0.65
C GLU A 193 -6.61 -14.73 0.11
N VAL A 194 -5.90 -15.30 1.10
CA VAL A 194 -4.86 -14.54 1.83
C VAL A 194 -3.60 -14.49 0.99
N VAL A 195 -3.25 -13.30 0.51
CA VAL A 195 -2.05 -13.07 -0.32
C VAL A 195 -0.82 -12.69 0.50
N GLY A 196 -1.01 -12.30 1.76
CA GLY A 196 0.06 -11.95 2.68
C GLY A 196 -0.45 -11.38 4.00
N ALA A 197 0.42 -10.69 4.73
CA ALA A 197 0.09 -10.01 5.96
C ALA A 197 0.86 -8.69 6.10
N ILE A 198 0.21 -7.70 6.69
CA ILE A 198 0.81 -6.43 7.10
C ILE A 198 1.03 -6.43 8.61
N GLY A 199 2.21 -6.03 9.05
CA GLY A 199 2.54 -5.75 10.44
C GLY A 199 2.66 -4.25 10.63
N GLN A 200 1.96 -3.70 11.61
CA GLN A 200 1.97 -2.27 11.92
C GLN A 200 2.33 -2.05 13.38
N ILE A 201 3.27 -1.15 13.65
CA ILE A 201 3.57 -0.67 15.00
C ILE A 201 2.73 0.58 15.25
N MET A 202 1.86 0.51 16.27
CA MET A 202 0.91 1.56 16.61
C MET A 202 1.53 2.68 17.44
N PHE A 203 2.43 2.35 18.39
CA PHE A 203 2.98 3.31 19.35
C PHE A 203 4.42 3.00 19.73
N LYS A 204 5.19 4.06 20.04
CA LYS A 204 6.48 3.97 20.73
C LYS A 204 6.26 3.60 22.21
N GLY A 205 5.87 2.36 22.40
CA GLY A 205 5.85 1.66 23.68
C GLY A 205 4.60 1.86 24.53
N PRO A 206 4.29 0.88 25.40
CA PRO A 206 3.17 0.95 26.32
C PRO A 206 3.30 2.09 27.34
N GLU A 207 4.48 2.71 27.47
CA GLU A 207 4.71 3.82 28.39
C GLU A 207 3.89 5.07 28.01
N ALA A 208 3.56 5.29 26.74
CA ALA A 208 2.68 6.39 26.36
C ALA A 208 1.26 6.19 26.91
N ILE A 209 0.74 4.96 26.85
CA ILE A 209 -0.56 4.60 27.43
C ILE A 209 -0.50 4.66 28.96
N ALA A 210 0.60 4.20 29.56
CA ALA A 210 0.82 4.29 31.00
C ALA A 210 0.86 5.75 31.49
N ARG A 211 1.59 6.64 30.80
CA ARG A 211 1.65 8.08 31.11
C ARG A 211 0.28 8.74 31.01
N MET A 212 -0.48 8.46 29.94
CA MET A 212 -1.84 8.99 29.81
C MET A 212 -2.77 8.47 30.92
N HIS A 213 -2.61 7.22 31.34
CA HIS A 213 -3.38 6.67 32.46
C HIS A 213 -2.99 7.32 33.80
N GLU A 214 -1.71 7.55 34.06
CA GLU A 214 -1.23 8.29 35.23
C GLU A 214 -1.80 9.71 35.27
N GLU A 215 -1.69 10.46 34.17
CA GLU A 215 -2.18 11.84 34.06
C GLU A 215 -3.71 11.93 34.27
N LEU A 216 -4.47 10.99 33.69
CA LEU A 216 -5.92 10.86 33.94
C LEU A 216 -6.25 10.53 35.40
N SER A 217 -5.45 9.68 36.03
CA SER A 217 -5.62 9.31 37.43
C SER A 217 -5.35 10.50 38.35
N GLU A 218 -4.30 11.29 38.07
CA GLU A 218 -3.99 12.52 38.78
C GLU A 218 -5.10 13.57 38.61
N LEU A 219 -5.55 13.84 37.39
CA LEU A 219 -6.69 14.73 37.11
C LEU A 219 -7.97 14.31 37.86
N ARG A 220 -8.29 13.02 37.87
CA ARG A 220 -9.44 12.50 38.64
C ARG A 220 -9.27 12.74 40.12
N SER A 221 -8.06 12.55 40.66
CA SER A 221 -7.79 12.79 42.08
C SER A 221 -7.99 14.27 42.46
N GLN A 222 -7.58 15.20 41.60
CA GLN A 222 -7.76 16.64 41.80
C GLN A 222 -9.24 17.04 41.74
N VAL A 223 -10.01 16.54 40.76
CA VAL A 223 -11.45 16.79 40.66
C VAL A 223 -12.21 16.27 41.89
N VAL A 224 -11.84 15.10 42.42
CA VAL A 224 -12.42 14.57 43.65
C VAL A 224 -12.09 15.45 44.86
N ARG A 225 -10.89 16.04 44.90
CA ARG A 225 -10.49 16.98 45.96
C ARG A 225 -11.32 18.27 45.91
N TYR A 226 -11.45 18.88 44.73
CA TYR A 226 -12.22 20.11 44.54
C TYR A 226 -13.73 19.96 44.74
N ARG A 227 -14.29 18.75 44.67
CA ARG A 227 -15.70 18.47 44.99
C ARG A 227 -15.97 18.25 46.48
N ARG A 228 -14.92 18.14 47.30
CA ARG A 228 -15.02 17.93 48.75
C ARG A 228 -14.77 19.20 49.56
N GLU A 229 -14.28 20.25 48.91
CA GLU A 229 -14.26 21.63 49.39
C GLU A 229 -15.54 22.35 48.93
#